data_AF-A0A519TE69-F1
#
_entry.id   AF-A0A519TE69-F1
#
_cell.length_a   1.000
_cell.length_b   1.000
_cell.length_c   1.000
_cell.angle_alpha   90.00
_cell.angle_beta   90.00
_cell.angle_gamma   90.00
#
_symmetry.space_group_name_H-M   'P 1'
#
loop_
_entity.id
_entity.type
_entity.pdbx_description
1 polymer ?
#
loop_
_entity_poly.entity_id
_entity_poly.type
_entity_poly.pdbx_seq_one_letter_code
_entity_poly.pdbx_strand_id
1 'polypeptide(L)'
;MLLTSISKLQLRRLVALLPWLLAAAVGAQAQAVPNPGENIECLITFGPRADPAWGDDDFTQTFFFLVPQGQRQPVYLRVYDPDCGGTLDSQKGGFDTRTSFSVYGGPGAHSGAGARDPRPALKPIPVTGRLLTEKTFGSEPEYNGKYYTFGPLNPLEGELVDEFKGYVFKVIAKGVSGNDGNVYRYFLSTSAVVNSPVPGGNAFTYEYGFRLPPALRQATVHLYPFVNDRVVSIKQSNYDIDGEAKLQVFSVAKNGQPAAVSGNKEWTSSIIPITDKERGLSLDFRLTSSTKTPNDMVFYVTDQYDSALPFFAVPIGGPPRYRYDIDMKIHR
;
A
#
# COMPACT_ATOMS: atom_id res chain seq x y z
N MET A 1 -31.76 38.22 -13.83
CA MET A 1 -30.76 37.68 -14.78
C MET A 1 -29.53 38.58 -14.75
N LEU A 2 -28.54 38.28 -13.91
CA LEU A 2 -27.21 38.89 -14.01
C LEU A 2 -26.19 37.76 -14.21
N LEU A 3 -25.85 37.50 -15.47
CA LEU A 3 -24.65 36.74 -15.83
C LEU A 3 -23.57 37.78 -16.12
N THR A 4 -22.67 37.95 -15.15
CA THR A 4 -21.48 38.77 -15.28
C THR A 4 -20.56 38.21 -16.36
N SER A 5 -20.26 39.03 -17.36
CA SER A 5 -19.34 38.72 -18.46
C SER A 5 -17.92 38.56 -17.90
N ILE A 6 -17.41 37.32 -17.91
CA ILE A 6 -16.01 37.04 -17.58
C ILE A 6 -15.16 37.51 -18.76
N SER A 7 -14.28 38.48 -18.52
CA SER A 7 -13.39 39.01 -19.56
C SER A 7 -12.47 37.91 -20.12
N LYS A 8 -12.13 37.98 -21.42
CA LYS A 8 -11.20 37.04 -22.07
C LYS A 8 -9.84 36.90 -21.36
N LEU A 9 -9.42 37.93 -20.61
CA LEU A 9 -8.20 37.92 -19.81
C LEU A 9 -8.35 37.11 -18.51
N GLN A 10 -9.52 37.16 -17.86
CA GLN A 10 -9.84 36.32 -16.70
C GLN A 10 -10.01 34.85 -17.10
N LEU A 11 -10.58 34.58 -18.27
CA LEU A 11 -10.71 33.21 -18.80
C LEU A 11 -9.33 32.58 -19.10
N ARG A 12 -8.39 33.36 -19.66
CA ARG A 12 -6.99 32.90 -19.88
C ARG A 12 -6.25 32.62 -18.58
N ARG A 13 -6.48 33.40 -17.51
CA ARG A 13 -5.90 33.15 -16.18
C ARG A 13 -6.49 31.91 -15.51
N LEU A 14 -7.80 31.68 -15.64
CA LEU A 14 -8.48 30.47 -15.15
C LEU A 14 -7.99 29.20 -15.87
N VAL A 15 -7.81 29.26 -17.19
CA VAL A 15 -7.27 28.12 -17.98
C VAL A 15 -5.78 27.86 -17.67
N ALA A 16 -4.99 28.90 -17.38
CA ALA A 16 -3.59 28.74 -16.98
C ALA A 16 -3.40 28.12 -15.58
N LEU A 17 -4.38 28.30 -14.68
CA LEU A 17 -4.40 27.68 -13.34
C LEU A 17 -4.93 26.24 -13.35
N LEU A 18 -5.67 25.85 -14.39
CA LEU A 18 -6.26 24.52 -14.53
C LEU A 18 -5.23 23.36 -14.47
N PRO A 19 -4.07 23.40 -15.14
CA PRO A 19 -3.06 22.35 -15.00
C PRO A 19 -2.44 22.29 -13.59
N TRP A 20 -2.36 23.42 -12.87
CA TRP A 20 -1.88 23.45 -11.48
C TRP A 20 -2.93 22.89 -10.50
N LEU A 21 -4.21 23.17 -10.72
CA LEU A 21 -5.32 22.58 -9.95
C LEU A 21 -5.46 21.08 -10.20
N LEU A 22 -5.28 20.62 -11.44
CA LEU A 22 -5.24 19.19 -11.78
C LEU A 22 -4.02 18.48 -11.17
N ALA A 23 -2.83 19.10 -11.18
CA ALA A 23 -1.65 18.55 -10.53
C ALA A 23 -1.79 18.49 -8.99
N ALA A 24 -2.42 19.50 -8.38
CA ALA A 24 -2.71 19.52 -6.94
C ALA A 24 -3.75 18.47 -6.52
N ALA A 25 -4.78 18.24 -7.35
CA ALA A 25 -5.81 17.23 -7.09
C ALA A 25 -5.25 15.79 -7.16
N VAL A 26 -4.33 15.53 -8.10
CA VAL A 26 -3.62 14.23 -8.17
C VAL A 26 -2.68 14.05 -6.97
N GLY A 27 -2.07 15.13 -6.46
CA GLY A 27 -1.23 15.09 -5.26
C GLY A 27 -1.98 14.79 -3.96
N ALA A 28 -3.28 15.14 -3.86
CA ALA A 28 -4.08 14.94 -2.64
C ALA A 28 -4.47 13.48 -2.35
N GLN A 29 -4.46 12.62 -3.36
CA GLN A 29 -4.81 11.20 -3.23
C GLN A 29 -3.58 10.29 -3.10
N ALA A 30 -2.37 10.84 -3.24
CA ALA A 30 -1.11 10.11 -3.39
C ALA A 30 -0.57 9.43 -2.12
N GLN A 31 -1.20 9.65 -0.96
CA GLN A 31 -0.66 9.25 0.35
C GLN A 31 -1.67 8.55 1.26
N ALA A 32 -2.88 8.31 0.74
CA ALA A 32 -3.76 7.34 1.34
C ALA A 32 -3.19 5.94 1.13
N VAL A 33 -3.25 5.12 2.17
CA VAL A 33 -2.94 3.69 2.10
C VAL A 33 -4.15 2.93 2.63
N PRO A 34 -4.81 2.11 1.81
CA PRO A 34 -4.53 1.91 0.38
C PRO A 34 -4.82 3.17 -0.45
N ASN A 35 -4.18 3.29 -1.62
CA ASN A 35 -4.47 4.35 -2.56
C ASN A 35 -5.81 4.07 -3.26
N PRO A 36 -6.68 5.07 -3.48
CA PRO A 36 -7.94 4.86 -4.21
C PRO A 36 -7.77 4.26 -5.61
N GLY A 37 -6.63 4.50 -6.27
CA GLY A 37 -6.30 3.90 -7.57
C GLY A 37 -5.95 2.40 -7.51
N GLU A 38 -5.76 1.84 -6.32
CA GLU A 38 -5.60 0.40 -6.10
C GLU A 38 -6.97 -0.31 -6.02
N ASN A 39 -8.05 0.44 -5.78
CA ASN A 39 -9.39 -0.09 -5.50
C ASN A 39 -9.43 -1.09 -4.33
N ILE A 40 -8.45 -1.02 -3.43
CA ILE A 40 -8.42 -1.74 -2.16
C ILE A 40 -9.09 -0.86 -1.11
N GLU A 41 -10.07 -1.40 -0.39
CA GLU A 41 -10.83 -0.59 0.57
C GLU A 41 -10.06 -0.34 1.85
N CYS A 42 -9.38 -1.33 2.40
CA CYS A 42 -8.73 -1.26 3.70
C CYS A 42 -7.59 -2.27 3.84
N LEU A 43 -6.69 -1.95 4.76
CA LEU A 43 -5.72 -2.89 5.32
C LEU A 43 -6.38 -3.69 6.44
N ILE A 44 -5.81 -4.86 6.73
CA ILE A 44 -6.26 -5.67 7.87
C ILE A 44 -5.06 -6.29 8.61
N THR A 45 -5.19 -6.42 9.92
CA THR A 45 -4.25 -7.17 10.77
C THR A 45 -5.04 -7.86 11.87
N PHE A 46 -4.85 -9.17 12.01
CA PHE A 46 -5.54 -10.00 12.99
C PHE A 46 -4.78 -10.13 14.30
N GLY A 47 -5.52 -10.44 15.37
CA GLY A 47 -4.93 -10.87 16.62
C GLY A 47 -4.26 -12.26 16.51
N PRO A 48 -3.23 -12.56 17.32
CA PRO A 48 -2.42 -13.78 17.20
C PRO A 48 -3.14 -15.08 17.57
N ARG A 49 -4.41 -15.01 18.00
CA ARG A 49 -5.28 -16.18 18.22
C ARG A 49 -6.26 -16.40 17.07
N ALA A 50 -6.22 -15.58 16.01
CA ALA A 50 -7.01 -15.80 14.81
C ALA A 50 -6.57 -17.10 14.12
N ASP A 51 -7.48 -17.68 13.34
CA ASP A 51 -7.09 -18.80 12.49
C ASP A 51 -6.42 -18.21 11.25
N PRO A 52 -5.19 -18.62 10.88
CA PRO A 52 -4.55 -18.09 9.67
C PRO A 52 -5.32 -18.31 8.37
N ALA A 53 -6.36 -19.15 8.35
CA ALA A 53 -7.32 -19.28 7.24
C ALA A 53 -8.27 -18.07 7.08
N TRP A 54 -7.92 -16.93 7.67
CA TRP A 54 -8.64 -15.65 7.61
C TRP A 54 -7.78 -14.58 6.92
N GLY A 55 -6.74 -14.99 6.19
CA GLY A 55 -5.98 -14.11 5.33
C GLY A 55 -4.78 -13.42 5.95
N ASP A 56 -4.39 -13.77 7.17
CA ASP A 56 -3.24 -13.19 7.88
C ASP A 56 -2.42 -14.30 8.54
N ASP A 57 -1.20 -14.51 8.03
CA ASP A 57 -0.36 -15.64 8.38
C ASP A 57 0.67 -15.35 9.47
N ASP A 58 0.94 -14.07 9.79
CA ASP A 58 1.92 -13.69 10.80
C ASP A 58 1.47 -12.59 11.78
N PHE A 59 0.24 -12.08 11.62
CA PHE A 59 -0.43 -11.13 12.50
C PHE A 59 0.30 -9.78 12.60
N THR A 60 1.10 -9.45 11.59
CA THR A 60 1.80 -8.17 11.51
C THR A 60 1.76 -7.62 10.10
N GLN A 61 1.87 -6.31 9.98
CA GLN A 61 1.94 -5.65 8.69
C GLN A 61 2.84 -4.43 8.80
N THR A 62 3.81 -4.33 7.89
CA THR A 62 4.82 -3.27 7.91
C THR A 62 4.66 -2.34 6.71
N PHE A 63 4.42 -1.06 6.96
CA PHE A 63 4.43 -0.02 5.94
C PHE A 63 5.57 0.97 6.12
N PHE A 64 6.03 1.53 5.01
CA PHE A 64 7.04 2.56 4.95
C PHE A 64 6.46 3.84 4.37
N PHE A 65 6.91 4.98 4.91
CA PHE A 65 6.45 6.30 4.51
C PHE A 65 7.66 7.15 4.12
N LEU A 66 7.73 7.49 2.85
CA LEU A 66 8.77 8.33 2.26
C LEU A 66 8.40 9.80 2.42
N VAL A 67 9.27 10.55 3.08
CA VAL A 67 9.25 12.00 3.17
C VAL A 67 10.40 12.54 2.32
N PRO A 68 10.14 13.37 1.29
CA PRO A 68 11.20 13.82 0.40
C PRO A 68 12.21 14.66 1.14
N GLN A 69 13.48 14.60 0.73
CA GLN A 69 14.57 15.31 1.41
C GLN A 69 14.38 16.83 1.41
N GLY A 70 13.48 17.41 0.61
CA GLY A 70 13.13 18.83 0.63
C GLY A 70 12.17 19.24 1.75
N GLN A 71 11.41 18.30 2.33
CA GLN A 71 10.46 18.58 3.41
C GLN A 71 11.22 18.97 4.68
N ARG A 72 10.94 20.16 5.22
CA ARG A 72 11.54 20.67 6.46
C ARG A 72 10.55 20.79 7.60
N GLN A 73 9.26 20.96 7.27
CA GLN A 73 8.20 21.06 8.27
C GLN A 73 7.83 19.67 8.78
N PRO A 74 7.35 19.56 10.03
CA PRO A 74 6.89 18.30 10.58
C PRO A 74 5.84 17.62 9.70
N VAL A 75 5.81 16.30 9.78
CA VAL A 75 4.78 15.45 9.17
C VAL A 75 4.06 14.67 10.26
N TYR A 76 2.92 14.09 9.89
CA TYR A 76 2.05 13.35 10.77
C TYR A 76 1.68 12.04 10.08
N LEU A 77 1.76 10.94 10.80
CA LEU A 77 1.22 9.66 10.36
C LEU A 77 -0.16 9.48 10.98
N ARG A 78 -1.17 9.24 10.16
CA ARG A 78 -2.54 9.13 10.63
C ARG A 78 -3.08 7.75 10.34
N VAL A 79 -3.71 7.13 11.33
CA VAL A 79 -4.37 5.82 11.22
C VAL A 79 -5.87 6.05 11.33
N TYR A 80 -6.61 5.72 10.28
CA TYR A 80 -8.06 5.68 10.32
C TYR A 80 -8.51 4.36 10.92
N ASP A 81 -9.41 4.45 11.89
CA ASP A 81 -10.02 3.31 12.58
C ASP A 81 -9.01 2.35 13.22
N PRO A 82 -8.15 2.84 14.13
CA PRO A 82 -7.29 1.95 14.90
C PRO A 82 -8.05 1.18 15.99
N ASP A 83 -9.35 1.47 16.19
CA ASP A 83 -10.25 0.70 17.06
C ASP A 83 -10.24 -0.77 16.66
N CYS A 84 -10.27 -1.69 17.62
CA CYS A 84 -10.40 -3.14 17.37
C CYS A 84 -11.83 -3.61 17.68
N GLY A 85 -12.81 -2.85 17.22
CA GLY A 85 -14.23 -3.05 17.42
C GLY A 85 -15.08 -2.34 16.37
N GLY A 86 -16.40 -2.33 16.58
CA GLY A 86 -17.31 -1.60 15.71
C GLY A 86 -17.70 -2.35 14.44
N THR A 87 -18.11 -1.62 13.40
CA THR A 87 -18.74 -2.19 12.20
C THR A 87 -17.77 -2.45 11.04
N LEU A 88 -16.55 -1.91 11.12
CA LEU A 88 -15.54 -2.08 10.07
C LEU A 88 -14.72 -3.35 10.28
N ASP A 89 -14.49 -3.72 11.53
CA ASP A 89 -13.64 -4.84 11.93
C ASP A 89 -14.26 -6.23 11.74
N SER A 90 -13.39 -7.21 11.58
CA SER A 90 -13.75 -8.63 11.47
C SER A 90 -13.93 -9.27 12.84
N GLN A 91 -15.17 -9.32 13.32
CA GLN A 91 -15.51 -9.90 14.61
C GLN A 91 -15.52 -11.44 14.59
N LYS A 92 -14.86 -12.07 15.58
CA LYS A 92 -14.91 -13.52 15.83
C LYS A 92 -15.39 -13.84 17.24
N GLY A 93 -16.71 -13.79 17.42
CA GLY A 93 -17.33 -13.93 18.73
C GLY A 93 -17.49 -12.55 19.37
N GLY A 94 -16.83 -12.29 20.50
CA GLY A 94 -16.76 -10.95 21.08
C GLY A 94 -15.42 -10.29 20.73
N PHE A 95 -15.42 -8.98 20.48
CA PHE A 95 -14.18 -8.24 20.25
C PHE A 95 -13.23 -8.37 21.44
N ASP A 96 -12.09 -9.02 21.23
CA ASP A 96 -11.04 -9.25 22.23
C ASP A 96 -9.63 -8.91 21.70
N THR A 97 -9.57 -8.45 20.45
CA THR A 97 -8.33 -8.07 19.77
C THR A 97 -7.78 -6.76 20.27
N ARG A 98 -6.45 -6.73 20.34
CA ARG A 98 -5.69 -5.49 20.51
C ARG A 98 -4.61 -5.44 19.45
N THR A 99 -4.48 -4.28 18.82
CA THR A 99 -3.49 -4.02 17.78
C THR A 99 -2.58 -2.88 18.21
N SER A 100 -1.27 -3.11 18.16
CA SER A 100 -0.25 -2.07 18.36
C SER A 100 0.12 -1.46 17.03
N PHE A 101 0.20 -0.13 16.98
CA PHE A 101 0.81 0.63 15.90
C PHE A 101 2.06 1.31 16.42
N SER A 102 3.22 0.92 15.88
CA SER A 102 4.53 1.42 16.26
C SER A 102 5.21 2.15 15.10
N VAL A 103 5.71 3.37 15.34
CA VAL A 103 6.43 4.18 14.36
C VAL A 103 7.92 4.19 14.67
N TYR A 104 8.72 3.84 13.68
CA TYR A 104 10.18 3.77 13.76
C TYR A 104 10.83 4.72 12.75
N GLY A 105 12.01 5.21 13.12
CA GLY A 105 12.88 6.00 12.25
C GLY A 105 14.36 5.73 12.54
N GLY A 106 15.24 6.57 12.00
CA GLY A 106 16.68 6.47 12.16
C GLY A 106 17.31 5.29 11.41
N PRO A 107 18.65 5.16 11.47
CA PRO A 107 19.38 4.13 10.74
C PRO A 107 18.82 2.72 10.98
N GLY A 108 18.64 1.97 9.90
CA GLY A 108 18.14 0.60 9.93
C GLY A 108 16.62 0.46 9.98
N ALA A 109 15.84 1.54 10.09
CA ALA A 109 14.38 1.45 10.03
C ALA A 109 13.88 0.77 8.76
N HIS A 110 14.50 1.08 7.62
CA HIS A 110 14.31 0.50 6.29
C HIS A 110 15.49 -0.34 5.82
N SER A 111 16.74 0.03 6.12
CA SER A 111 17.93 -0.71 5.63
C SER A 111 18.37 -1.87 6.52
N GLY A 112 17.79 -2.00 7.71
CA GLY A 112 18.18 -3.00 8.70
C GLY A 112 17.88 -4.42 8.23
N ALA A 113 18.64 -5.39 8.75
CA ALA A 113 18.42 -6.79 8.46
C ALA A 113 16.97 -7.20 8.80
N GLY A 114 16.26 -7.79 7.83
CA GLY A 114 14.88 -8.21 7.97
C GLY A 114 13.84 -7.09 7.86
N ALA A 115 14.23 -5.81 7.80
CA ALA A 115 13.26 -4.70 7.70
C ALA A 115 12.38 -4.79 6.45
N ARG A 116 12.92 -5.33 5.36
CA ARG A 116 12.25 -5.46 4.06
C ARG A 116 11.82 -6.90 3.75
N ASP A 117 11.97 -7.82 4.70
CA ASP A 117 11.65 -9.23 4.47
C ASP A 117 10.14 -9.42 4.56
N PRO A 118 9.46 -9.87 3.49
CA PRO A 118 8.01 -9.93 3.42
C PRO A 118 7.49 -11.35 3.67
N ARG A 119 8.30 -12.18 4.32
CA ARG A 119 7.97 -13.58 4.56
C ARG A 119 7.55 -13.73 6.01
N PRO A 120 6.53 -14.55 6.30
CA PRO A 120 6.19 -14.90 7.67
C PRO A 120 7.40 -15.48 8.36
N ALA A 121 7.83 -14.83 9.43
CA ALA A 121 9.07 -15.21 10.09
C ALA A 121 8.84 -16.50 10.91
N LEU A 122 9.50 -17.61 10.54
CA LEU A 122 9.52 -18.84 11.34
C LEU A 122 10.02 -18.59 12.78
N LYS A 123 10.84 -17.55 12.95
CA LYS A 123 11.32 -17.04 14.24
C LYS A 123 11.29 -15.51 14.21
N PRO A 124 10.93 -14.83 15.33
CA PRO A 124 10.93 -13.38 15.38
C PRO A 124 12.29 -12.80 15.00
N ILE A 125 12.33 -12.01 13.92
CA ILE A 125 13.49 -11.18 13.58
C ILE A 125 13.40 -9.90 14.44
N PRO A 126 14.50 -9.46 15.08
CA PRO A 126 14.48 -8.21 15.83
C PRO A 126 14.04 -7.03 14.97
N VAL A 127 13.09 -6.24 15.48
CA VAL A 127 12.68 -5.00 14.82
C VAL A 127 13.84 -4.01 14.81
N THR A 128 14.21 -3.53 13.63
CA THR A 128 15.31 -2.57 13.43
C THR A 128 14.83 -1.12 13.39
N GLY A 129 15.74 -0.17 13.59
CA GLY A 129 15.42 1.26 13.70
C GLY A 129 15.09 1.68 15.13
N ARG A 130 14.98 2.99 15.35
CA ARG A 130 14.64 3.59 16.64
C ARG A 130 13.13 3.76 16.73
N LEU A 131 12.52 3.16 17.75
CA LEU A 131 11.11 3.42 18.09
C LEU A 131 10.93 4.90 18.43
N LEU A 132 10.02 5.56 17.75
CA LEU A 132 9.67 6.97 17.97
C LEU A 132 8.44 7.09 18.86
N THR A 133 7.41 6.28 18.57
CA THR A 133 6.15 6.27 19.29
C THR A 133 5.40 4.96 19.03
N GLU A 134 4.58 4.55 19.99
CA GLU A 134 3.76 3.35 19.91
C GLU A 134 2.43 3.63 20.60
N LYS A 135 1.34 3.06 20.06
CA LYS A 135 0.07 2.97 20.77
C LYS A 135 -0.64 1.67 20.45
N THR A 136 -1.16 1.04 21.50
CA THR A 136 -2.02 -0.14 21.40
C THR A 136 -3.47 0.28 21.57
N PHE A 137 -4.33 -0.24 20.71
CA PHE A 137 -5.77 -0.04 20.73
C PHE A 137 -6.48 -1.36 21.00
N GLY A 138 -7.68 -1.30 21.57
CA GLY A 138 -8.63 -2.41 21.64
C GLY A 138 -10.00 -1.93 21.15
N SER A 139 -11.08 -2.58 21.57
CA SER A 139 -12.45 -2.10 21.32
C SER A 139 -12.77 -0.84 22.13
N GLU A 140 -12.45 0.32 21.59
CA GLU A 140 -12.52 1.66 22.14
C GLU A 140 -13.34 2.57 21.20
N PRO A 141 -14.66 2.75 21.44
CA PRO A 141 -15.57 3.49 20.54
C PRO A 141 -15.18 4.94 20.25
N GLU A 142 -14.26 5.51 21.03
CA GLU A 142 -13.72 6.84 20.75
C GLU A 142 -12.92 6.91 19.45
N TYR A 143 -12.29 5.80 19.02
CA TYR A 143 -11.49 5.70 17.79
C TYR A 143 -12.23 5.08 16.61
N ASN A 144 -13.39 4.46 16.83
CA ASN A 144 -14.21 3.85 15.78
C ASN A 144 -14.55 4.84 14.66
N GLY A 145 -14.11 4.54 13.44
CA GLY A 145 -14.32 5.35 12.25
C GLY A 145 -13.66 6.73 12.32
N LYS A 146 -12.61 6.90 13.12
CA LYS A 146 -11.89 8.17 13.30
C LYS A 146 -10.41 8.01 13.09
N TYR A 147 -9.76 9.13 12.78
CA TYR A 147 -8.30 9.19 12.70
C TYR A 147 -7.67 9.36 14.07
N TYR A 148 -6.72 8.50 14.41
CA TYR A 148 -5.67 8.79 15.38
C TYR A 148 -4.43 9.32 14.66
N THR A 149 -3.75 10.28 15.26
CA THR A 149 -2.58 10.93 14.65
C THR A 149 -1.33 10.73 15.51
N PHE A 150 -0.30 10.14 14.92
CA PHE A 150 1.06 10.12 15.44
C PHE A 150 1.84 11.35 14.94
N GLY A 151 2.56 11.99 15.86
CA GLY A 151 3.40 13.15 15.58
C GLY A 151 3.12 14.36 16.47
N PRO A 152 3.70 15.52 16.17
CA PRO A 152 4.51 15.82 14.99
C PRO A 152 5.79 14.98 14.90
N LEU A 153 6.12 14.49 13.71
CA LEU A 153 7.37 13.80 13.40
C LEU A 153 8.29 14.75 12.65
N ASN A 154 9.54 14.91 13.12
CA ASN A 154 10.53 15.68 12.37
C ASN A 154 11.03 14.81 11.20
N PRO A 155 10.98 15.27 9.92
CA PRO A 155 11.45 14.49 8.78
C PRO A 155 12.83 13.85 8.95
N LEU A 156 13.76 14.53 9.64
CA LEU A 156 15.12 14.05 9.89
C LEU A 156 15.20 12.87 10.87
N GLU A 157 14.10 12.53 11.54
CA GLU A 157 14.02 11.33 12.38
C GLU A 157 13.82 10.06 11.56
N GLY A 158 13.43 10.15 10.29
CA GLY A 158 13.39 9.00 9.39
C GLY A 158 14.79 8.53 8.99
N GLU A 159 14.89 7.36 8.40
CA GLU A 159 16.14 6.90 7.80
C GLU A 159 16.36 7.60 6.46
N LEU A 160 17.51 8.24 6.25
CA LEU A 160 17.87 8.72 4.91
C LEU A 160 18.13 7.52 3.98
N VAL A 161 17.31 7.37 2.96
CA VAL A 161 17.46 6.32 1.93
C VAL A 161 17.84 7.00 0.61
N ASP A 162 19.11 6.86 0.23
CA ASP A 162 19.68 7.53 -0.94
C ASP A 162 18.97 7.17 -2.25
N GLU A 163 18.56 5.91 -2.39
CA GLU A 163 17.78 5.41 -3.54
C GLU A 163 16.48 6.20 -3.74
N PHE A 164 15.84 6.61 -2.64
CA PHE A 164 14.58 7.35 -2.66
C PHE A 164 14.76 8.86 -2.52
N LYS A 165 15.99 9.34 -2.30
CA LYS A 165 16.30 10.76 -2.04
C LYS A 165 15.38 11.37 -0.98
N GLY A 166 15.17 10.64 0.12
CA GLY A 166 14.25 11.04 1.18
C GLY A 166 14.42 10.25 2.46
N TYR A 167 13.69 10.68 3.47
CA TYR A 167 13.65 10.07 4.79
C TYR A 167 12.50 9.08 4.88
N VAL A 168 12.77 7.86 5.32
CA VAL A 168 11.80 6.79 5.43
C VAL A 168 11.46 6.53 6.89
N PHE A 169 10.18 6.60 7.21
CA PHE A 169 9.63 6.08 8.46
C PHE A 169 9.09 4.68 8.23
N LYS A 170 9.19 3.81 9.23
CA LYS A 170 8.58 2.48 9.25
C LYS A 170 7.43 2.46 10.25
N VAL A 171 6.34 1.82 9.89
CA VAL A 171 5.16 1.62 10.73
C VAL A 171 4.87 0.15 10.77
N ILE A 172 4.71 -0.39 11.98
CA ILE A 172 4.35 -1.79 12.18
C ILE A 172 3.00 -1.81 12.88
N ALA A 173 1.99 -2.37 12.21
CA ALA A 173 0.77 -2.85 12.85
C ALA A 173 1.01 -4.29 13.31
N LYS A 174 0.60 -4.62 14.54
CA LYS A 174 0.76 -5.95 15.10
C LYS A 174 -0.40 -6.30 16.01
N GLY A 175 -1.06 -7.42 15.73
CA GLY A 175 -1.97 -8.04 16.68
C GLY A 175 -1.19 -8.49 17.92
N VAL A 176 -1.56 -8.02 19.11
CA VAL A 176 -0.89 -8.37 20.37
C VAL A 176 -1.75 -9.28 21.26
N SER A 177 -3.06 -9.32 21.03
CA SER A 177 -3.99 -10.27 21.65
C SER A 177 -5.23 -10.45 20.79
N GLY A 178 -6.04 -11.45 21.10
CA GLY A 178 -7.34 -11.69 20.48
C GLY A 178 -7.30 -12.42 19.14
N ASN A 179 -8.47 -12.56 18.52
CA ASN A 179 -8.68 -13.35 17.30
C ASN A 179 -9.51 -12.66 16.19
N ASP A 180 -9.88 -11.41 16.39
CA ASP A 180 -10.57 -10.52 15.45
C ASP A 180 -9.56 -9.86 14.50
N GLY A 181 -10.07 -9.29 13.41
CA GLY A 181 -9.28 -8.49 12.46
C GLY A 181 -9.54 -7.01 12.63
N ASN A 182 -8.50 -6.23 12.93
CA ASN A 182 -8.56 -4.77 12.90
C ASN A 182 -8.36 -4.27 11.46
N VAL A 183 -9.32 -3.49 10.98
CA VAL A 183 -9.46 -2.99 9.63
C VAL A 183 -9.20 -1.48 9.60
N TYR A 184 -8.10 -1.06 8.99
CA TYR A 184 -7.62 0.32 9.10
C TYR A 184 -7.11 0.87 7.75
N ARG A 185 -6.78 2.17 7.76
CA ARG A 185 -6.09 2.87 6.67
C ARG A 185 -5.02 3.79 7.21
N TYR A 186 -3.99 4.09 6.41
CA TYR A 186 -3.02 5.13 6.74
C TYR A 186 -3.17 6.39 5.88
N PHE A 187 -2.67 7.51 6.41
CA PHE A 187 -2.43 8.72 5.65
C PHE A 187 -1.18 9.44 6.16
N LEU A 188 -0.22 9.74 5.27
CA LEU A 188 0.91 10.62 5.58
C LEU A 188 0.47 12.08 5.35
N SER A 189 0.59 12.93 6.36
CA SER A 189 0.02 14.27 6.35
C SER A 189 1.02 15.36 6.72
N THR A 190 0.85 16.55 6.15
CA THR A 190 1.45 17.81 6.65
C THR A 190 0.63 18.45 7.77
N SER A 191 -0.55 17.91 8.08
CA SER A 191 -1.47 18.41 9.10
C SER A 191 -1.86 17.33 10.10
N ALA A 192 -1.95 17.72 11.38
CA ALA A 192 -2.36 16.83 12.46
C ALA A 192 -3.85 16.44 12.40
N VAL A 193 -4.69 17.27 11.75
CA VAL A 193 -6.15 17.22 11.87
C VAL A 193 -6.83 16.84 10.56
N VAL A 194 -6.30 17.33 9.42
CA VAL A 194 -6.85 17.07 8.09
C VAL A 194 -5.85 16.30 7.22
N ASN A 195 -6.36 15.49 6.31
CA ASN A 195 -5.53 14.67 5.42
C ASN A 195 -4.95 15.61 4.34
N SER A 196 -3.76 16.14 4.60
CA SER A 196 -3.07 17.07 3.71
C SER A 196 -1.79 16.42 3.20
N PRO A 197 -1.66 16.12 1.89
CA PRO A 197 -0.51 15.40 1.38
C PRO A 197 0.82 16.14 1.65
N VAL A 198 1.89 15.38 1.82
CA VAL A 198 3.29 15.82 1.78
C VAL A 198 3.75 15.84 0.32
N PRO A 199 3.93 16.99 -0.33
CA PRO A 199 4.32 17.01 -1.75
C PRO A 199 5.61 16.21 -2.01
N GLY A 200 5.55 15.23 -2.91
CA GLY A 200 6.68 14.34 -3.24
C GLY A 200 6.91 13.19 -2.26
N GLY A 201 6.08 13.03 -1.23
CA GLY A 201 6.09 11.85 -0.38
C GLY A 201 5.28 10.70 -0.98
N ASN A 202 5.51 9.49 -0.48
CA ASN A 202 4.80 8.27 -0.90
C ASN A 202 4.72 7.29 0.28
N ALA A 203 3.91 6.26 0.14
CA ALA A 203 3.90 5.12 1.05
C ALA A 203 4.16 3.84 0.25
N PHE A 204 4.78 2.85 0.90
CA PHE A 204 5.05 1.57 0.27
C PHE A 204 5.16 0.44 1.30
N THR A 205 4.97 -0.79 0.85
CA THR A 205 5.20 -1.99 1.64
C THR A 205 5.95 -3.04 0.81
N TYR A 206 6.55 -4.03 1.46
CA TYR A 206 7.09 -5.23 0.81
C TYR A 206 6.14 -6.43 0.90
N GLU A 207 5.15 -6.34 1.79
CA GLU A 207 4.10 -7.34 2.03
C GLU A 207 2.77 -6.61 2.23
N TYR A 208 1.75 -6.98 1.46
CA TYR A 208 0.48 -6.27 1.41
C TYR A 208 -0.64 -7.19 1.90
N GLY A 209 -1.11 -6.94 3.12
CA GLY A 209 -2.25 -7.61 3.76
C GLY A 209 -3.51 -6.75 3.69
N PHE A 210 -4.49 -7.17 2.90
CA PHE A 210 -5.68 -6.37 2.61
C PHE A 210 -6.95 -7.20 2.39
N ARG A 211 -8.09 -6.52 2.50
CA ARG A 211 -9.40 -7.08 2.16
C ARG A 211 -9.75 -6.85 0.70
N LEU A 212 -9.98 -7.93 -0.04
CA LEU A 212 -10.60 -7.89 -1.36
C LEU A 212 -12.07 -7.47 -1.21
N PRO A 213 -12.51 -6.36 -1.83
CA PRO A 213 -13.88 -5.88 -1.69
C PRO A 213 -14.89 -6.86 -2.32
N PRO A 214 -16.08 -7.00 -1.71
CA PRO A 214 -17.14 -7.83 -2.26
C PRO A 214 -17.62 -7.27 -3.61
N ALA A 215 -17.78 -8.16 -4.59
CA ALA A 215 -18.21 -7.79 -5.93
C ALA A 215 -19.75 -7.83 -6.05
N LEU A 216 -20.36 -6.71 -6.46
CA LEU A 216 -21.75 -6.74 -6.94
C LEU A 216 -21.89 -7.53 -8.25
N ARG A 217 -20.89 -7.37 -9.14
CA ARG A 217 -20.74 -8.12 -10.39
C ARG A 217 -19.30 -8.57 -10.60
N GLN A 218 -18.38 -7.62 -10.45
CA GLN A 218 -16.94 -7.85 -10.54
C GLN A 218 -16.24 -6.75 -9.75
N ALA A 219 -15.26 -7.13 -8.94
CA ALA A 219 -14.29 -6.24 -8.32
C ALA A 219 -12.92 -6.47 -8.98
N THR A 220 -12.12 -5.42 -9.11
CA THR A 220 -10.74 -5.55 -9.58
C THR A 220 -9.88 -4.65 -8.72
N VAL A 221 -8.92 -5.26 -8.02
CA VAL A 221 -7.91 -4.53 -7.24
C VAL A 221 -6.59 -4.57 -7.99
N HIS A 222 -5.76 -3.57 -7.71
CA HIS A 222 -4.49 -3.36 -8.38
C HIS A 222 -3.36 -3.30 -7.34
N LEU A 223 -2.30 -4.07 -7.59
CA LEU A 223 -1.05 -3.98 -6.83
C LEU A 223 0.08 -3.58 -7.77
N TYR A 224 0.93 -2.66 -7.31
CA TYR A 224 1.93 -2.02 -8.16
C TYR A 224 3.39 -2.28 -7.72
N PRO A 225 3.89 -3.52 -7.78
CA PRO A 225 5.29 -3.80 -7.42
C PRO A 225 6.23 -3.07 -8.39
N PHE A 226 7.24 -2.40 -7.84
CA PHE A 226 8.24 -1.66 -8.60
C PHE A 226 9.44 -2.53 -8.99
N VAL A 227 9.77 -2.52 -10.27
CA VAL A 227 10.85 -3.31 -10.87
C VAL A 227 12.03 -2.39 -11.16
N ASN A 228 13.14 -2.53 -10.44
CA ASN A 228 14.35 -1.74 -10.69
C ASN A 228 15.18 -2.29 -11.87
N ASP A 229 16.27 -1.58 -12.20
CA ASP A 229 17.11 -1.86 -13.37
C ASP A 229 17.88 -3.19 -13.32
N ARG A 230 17.86 -3.90 -12.18
CA ARG A 230 18.58 -5.17 -11.97
C ARG A 230 17.66 -6.38 -11.98
N VAL A 231 16.34 -6.19 -12.02
CA VAL A 231 15.39 -7.30 -12.00
C VAL A 231 15.28 -7.92 -13.40
N VAL A 232 15.45 -9.24 -13.46
CA VAL A 232 15.29 -10.04 -14.69
C VAL A 232 14.13 -11.02 -14.60
N SER A 233 13.71 -11.37 -13.39
CA SER A 233 12.51 -12.14 -13.12
C SER A 233 12.00 -11.78 -11.75
N ILE A 234 10.69 -11.91 -11.57
CA ILE A 234 10.05 -11.79 -10.27
C ILE A 234 9.40 -13.11 -9.89
N LYS A 235 9.29 -13.35 -8.60
CA LYS A 235 8.44 -14.38 -8.01
C LYS A 235 7.33 -13.67 -7.23
N GLN A 236 6.12 -13.73 -7.76
CA GLN A 236 4.93 -13.29 -7.04
C GLN A 236 4.49 -14.40 -6.10
N SER A 237 4.22 -14.07 -4.85
CA SER A 237 3.70 -14.97 -3.82
C SER A 237 2.40 -14.42 -3.26
N ASN A 238 1.43 -15.30 -3.00
CA ASN A 238 0.17 -14.93 -2.36
C ASN A 238 -0.35 -16.03 -1.43
N TYR A 239 -1.13 -15.60 -0.45
CA TYR A 239 -1.71 -16.42 0.60
C TYR A 239 -3.21 -16.13 0.72
N ASP A 240 -4.00 -17.19 0.90
CA ASP A 240 -5.45 -17.13 1.18
C ASP A 240 -6.35 -16.43 0.15
N ILE A 241 -6.04 -16.50 -1.14
CA ILE A 241 -6.98 -16.01 -2.18
C ILE A 241 -8.21 -16.94 -2.29
N ASP A 242 -8.12 -18.17 -1.79
CA ASP A 242 -9.17 -19.20 -1.85
C ASP A 242 -9.63 -19.57 -3.27
N GLY A 243 -8.80 -19.27 -4.28
CA GLY A 243 -9.19 -19.39 -5.69
C GLY A 243 -10.38 -18.50 -6.08
N GLU A 244 -10.77 -17.54 -5.23
CA GLU A 244 -11.95 -16.68 -5.44
C GLU A 244 -11.73 -15.58 -6.48
N ALA A 245 -10.48 -15.39 -6.89
CA ALA A 245 -10.09 -14.37 -7.84
C ALA A 245 -9.15 -14.91 -8.92
N LYS A 246 -9.05 -14.17 -10.02
CA LYS A 246 -8.04 -14.38 -11.07
C LYS A 246 -6.94 -13.36 -10.91
N LEU A 247 -5.69 -13.81 -10.95
CA LEU A 247 -4.52 -12.93 -10.96
C LEU A 247 -3.95 -12.81 -12.38
N GLN A 248 -3.83 -11.57 -12.86
CA GLN A 248 -3.24 -11.27 -14.16
C GLN A 248 -2.24 -10.12 -14.05
N VAL A 249 -1.08 -10.27 -14.68
CA VAL A 249 0.00 -9.28 -14.67
C VAL A 249 0.01 -8.49 -15.97
N PHE A 250 -0.09 -7.17 -15.82
CA PHE A 250 0.00 -6.18 -16.88
C PHE A 250 1.25 -5.33 -16.71
N SER A 251 1.80 -4.88 -17.82
CA SER A 251 2.91 -3.94 -17.84
C SER A 251 2.97 -3.22 -19.18
N VAL A 252 4.03 -2.44 -19.42
CA VAL A 252 4.30 -1.89 -20.75
C VAL A 252 4.58 -2.97 -21.81
N ALA A 253 4.97 -4.18 -21.39
CA ALA A 253 5.33 -5.31 -22.26
C ALA A 253 4.43 -6.55 -22.10
N LYS A 254 3.53 -6.57 -21.11
CA LYS A 254 2.61 -7.69 -20.84
C LYS A 254 1.16 -7.23 -20.84
N ASN A 255 0.30 -8.01 -21.48
CA ASN A 255 -1.14 -7.74 -21.56
C ASN A 255 -1.95 -8.88 -20.92
N GLY A 256 -1.85 -8.99 -19.59
CA GLY A 256 -2.66 -9.94 -18.80
C GLY A 256 -2.08 -11.34 -18.71
N GLN A 257 -0.76 -11.46 -18.48
CA GLN A 257 -0.10 -12.74 -18.22
C GLN A 257 -0.70 -13.38 -16.96
N PRO A 258 -1.28 -14.60 -17.03
CA PRO A 258 -1.87 -15.24 -15.87
C PRO A 258 -0.81 -15.63 -14.83
N ALA A 259 -1.20 -15.59 -13.56
CA ALA A 259 -0.41 -16.09 -12.44
C ALA A 259 -1.28 -16.94 -11.50
N ALA A 260 -0.63 -17.78 -10.70
CA ALA A 260 -1.27 -18.68 -9.76
C ALA A 260 -1.91 -17.93 -8.60
N VAL A 261 -3.06 -18.42 -8.15
CA VAL A 261 -3.78 -17.96 -6.96
C VAL A 261 -3.81 -19.08 -5.93
N SER A 262 -3.63 -18.75 -4.66
CA SER A 262 -3.56 -19.72 -3.59
C SER A 262 -4.94 -20.27 -3.23
N GLY A 263 -4.94 -21.44 -2.60
CA GLY A 263 -6.09 -21.94 -1.85
C GLY A 263 -6.07 -21.48 -0.39
N ASN A 264 -6.94 -22.09 0.40
CA ASN A 264 -7.13 -21.79 1.81
C ASN A 264 -5.90 -22.18 2.63
N LYS A 265 -5.37 -21.23 3.39
CA LYS A 265 -4.22 -21.37 4.28
C LYS A 265 -2.95 -21.83 3.57
N GLU A 266 -2.85 -21.53 2.28
CA GLU A 266 -1.76 -21.97 1.42
C GLU A 266 -1.03 -20.79 0.80
N TRP A 267 0.30 -20.88 0.75
CA TRP A 267 1.12 -20.01 -0.09
C TRP A 267 1.23 -20.62 -1.49
N THR A 268 1.01 -19.81 -2.52
CA THR A 268 1.35 -20.19 -3.90
C THR A 268 2.22 -19.12 -4.54
N SER A 269 2.88 -19.47 -5.65
CA SER A 269 3.72 -18.51 -6.37
C SER A 269 3.76 -18.72 -7.88
N SER A 270 4.17 -17.66 -8.59
CA SER A 270 4.46 -17.69 -10.02
C SER A 270 5.73 -16.93 -10.32
N ILE A 271 6.61 -17.55 -11.12
CA ILE A 271 7.81 -16.89 -11.63
C ILE A 271 7.48 -16.26 -12.97
N ILE A 272 7.75 -14.96 -13.09
CA ILE A 272 7.40 -14.14 -14.25
C ILE A 272 8.67 -13.44 -14.74
N PRO A 273 9.08 -13.64 -16.01
CA PRO A 273 10.24 -12.96 -16.55
C PRO A 273 9.98 -11.46 -16.72
N ILE A 274 11.00 -10.64 -16.48
CA ILE A 274 10.98 -9.20 -16.69
C ILE A 274 11.80 -8.86 -17.93
N THR A 275 11.20 -8.06 -18.81
CA THR A 275 11.83 -7.53 -20.02
C THR A 275 12.55 -6.22 -19.72
N ASP A 276 13.52 -5.86 -20.54
CA ASP A 276 14.23 -4.57 -20.40
C ASP A 276 13.29 -3.36 -20.48
N LYS A 277 12.16 -3.47 -21.19
CA LYS A 277 11.14 -2.41 -21.30
C LYS A 277 10.43 -2.12 -19.97
N GLU A 278 10.42 -3.08 -19.04
CA GLU A 278 9.68 -2.98 -17.76
C GLU A 278 10.53 -2.44 -16.61
N ARG A 279 11.85 -2.37 -16.78
CA ARG A 279 12.77 -1.87 -15.74
C ARG A 279 12.58 -0.37 -15.49
N GLY A 280 12.68 0.01 -14.22
CA GLY A 280 12.43 1.38 -13.74
C GLY A 280 10.95 1.76 -13.70
N LEU A 281 10.03 0.79 -13.78
CA LEU A 281 8.58 0.99 -13.80
C LEU A 281 7.86 0.05 -12.84
N SER A 282 6.66 0.42 -12.42
CA SER A 282 5.73 -0.49 -11.74
C SER A 282 5.02 -1.43 -12.73
N LEU A 283 4.78 -2.66 -12.29
CA LEU A 283 3.81 -3.57 -12.93
C LEU A 283 2.40 -3.27 -12.41
N ASP A 284 1.37 -3.86 -13.03
CA ASP A 284 -0.02 -3.80 -12.58
C ASP A 284 -0.54 -5.23 -12.42
N PHE A 285 -0.59 -5.69 -11.17
CA PHE A 285 -1.15 -6.98 -10.82
C PHE A 285 -2.62 -6.78 -10.55
N ARG A 286 -3.45 -7.34 -11.44
CA ARG A 286 -4.91 -7.26 -11.33
C ARG A 286 -5.44 -8.53 -10.71
N LEU A 287 -6.07 -8.36 -9.56
CA LEU A 287 -6.84 -9.42 -8.93
C LEU A 287 -8.31 -9.14 -9.18
N THR A 288 -8.95 -9.98 -9.99
CA THR A 288 -10.34 -9.83 -10.40
C THR A 288 -11.21 -10.92 -9.77
N SER A 289 -12.18 -10.51 -8.96
CA SER A 289 -13.15 -11.40 -8.31
C SER A 289 -14.59 -11.07 -8.69
N SER A 290 -15.44 -12.09 -8.65
CA SER A 290 -16.90 -11.99 -8.72
C SER A 290 -17.59 -12.48 -7.45
N THR A 291 -16.84 -12.77 -6.38
CA THR A 291 -17.39 -13.24 -5.11
C THR A 291 -18.07 -12.09 -4.36
N LYS A 292 -19.21 -12.40 -3.73
CA LYS A 292 -20.00 -11.44 -2.95
C LYS A 292 -19.55 -11.36 -1.48
N THR A 293 -18.72 -12.30 -1.07
CA THR A 293 -18.08 -12.37 0.22
C THR A 293 -16.75 -11.63 0.14
N PRO A 294 -16.42 -10.77 1.12
CA PRO A 294 -15.06 -10.28 1.23
C PRO A 294 -14.12 -11.45 1.56
N ASN A 295 -12.88 -11.31 1.11
CA ASN A 295 -11.80 -12.21 1.50
C ASN A 295 -10.56 -11.39 1.85
N ASP A 296 -9.78 -11.85 2.81
CA ASP A 296 -8.58 -11.20 3.30
C ASP A 296 -7.37 -12.02 2.79
N MET A 297 -6.27 -11.35 2.42
CA MET A 297 -5.15 -12.03 1.78
C MET A 297 -3.84 -11.26 1.92
N VAL A 298 -2.73 -11.98 1.76
CA VAL A 298 -1.37 -11.43 1.80
C VAL A 298 -0.69 -11.61 0.45
N PHE A 299 0.06 -10.59 0.02
CA PHE A 299 0.85 -10.59 -1.21
C PHE A 299 2.26 -10.06 -0.96
N TYR A 300 3.25 -10.73 -1.56
CA TYR A 300 4.57 -10.16 -1.75
C TYR A 300 5.20 -10.55 -3.07
N VAL A 301 6.25 -9.82 -3.47
CA VAL A 301 7.02 -10.09 -4.69
C VAL A 301 8.50 -10.04 -4.36
N THR A 302 9.26 -11.03 -4.83
CA THR A 302 10.73 -11.02 -4.78
C THR A 302 11.34 -11.05 -6.18
N ASP A 303 12.60 -10.60 -6.31
CA ASP A 303 13.39 -10.75 -7.52
C ASP A 303 14.08 -12.13 -7.60
N GLN A 304 14.94 -12.31 -8.61
CA GLN A 304 15.73 -13.53 -8.82
C GLN A 304 16.71 -13.87 -7.68
N TYR A 305 16.96 -12.95 -6.75
CA TYR A 305 17.86 -13.11 -5.60
C TYR A 305 17.09 -13.18 -4.28
N ASP A 306 15.77 -13.43 -4.34
CA ASP A 306 14.86 -13.40 -3.19
C ASP A 306 14.83 -12.05 -2.45
N SER A 307 15.20 -10.96 -3.14
CA SER A 307 15.07 -9.60 -2.60
C SER A 307 13.67 -9.05 -2.87
N ALA A 308 13.00 -8.53 -1.84
CA ALA A 308 11.64 -8.04 -1.96
C ALA A 308 11.52 -6.77 -2.79
N LEU A 309 10.45 -6.69 -3.59
CA LEU A 309 10.08 -5.51 -4.37
C LEU A 309 9.04 -4.69 -3.60
N PRO A 310 9.17 -3.35 -3.56
CA PRO A 310 8.18 -2.52 -2.90
C PRO A 310 6.93 -2.31 -3.76
N PHE A 311 5.76 -2.39 -3.13
CA PHE A 311 4.48 -1.91 -3.66
C PHE A 311 4.31 -0.46 -3.24
N PHE A 312 4.39 0.48 -4.19
CA PHE A 312 4.14 1.88 -3.89
C PHE A 312 2.64 2.20 -4.03
N ALA A 313 2.08 2.89 -3.03
CA ALA A 313 0.70 3.36 -3.05
C ALA A 313 0.45 4.26 -4.28
N VAL A 314 1.44 5.08 -4.65
CA VAL A 314 1.49 5.70 -5.99
C VAL A 314 2.54 5.02 -6.84
N PRO A 315 2.15 4.32 -7.93
CA PRO A 315 3.10 3.62 -8.80
C PRO A 315 4.12 4.57 -9.40
N ILE A 316 5.40 4.22 -9.31
CA ILE A 316 6.49 4.98 -9.92
C ILE A 316 6.37 4.85 -11.45
N GLY A 317 6.28 5.98 -12.14
CA GLY A 317 5.98 6.05 -13.58
C GLY A 317 4.48 6.05 -13.90
N GLY A 318 3.61 6.00 -12.89
CA GLY A 318 2.15 5.92 -13.03
C GLY A 318 1.67 4.50 -13.34
N PRO A 319 0.33 4.27 -13.36
CA PRO A 319 -0.22 2.96 -13.73
C PRO A 319 0.27 2.56 -15.13
N PRO A 320 0.88 1.38 -15.30
CA PRO A 320 1.48 0.99 -16.57
C PRO A 320 0.42 0.83 -17.66
N ARG A 321 0.77 1.25 -18.88
CA ARG A 321 -0.05 1.09 -20.07
C ARG A 321 0.72 0.25 -21.09
N TYR A 322 0.10 -0.87 -21.52
CA TYR A 322 0.67 -1.74 -22.53
C TYR A 322 0.97 -0.96 -23.82
N ARG A 323 2.17 -1.14 -24.37
CA ARG A 323 2.60 -0.52 -25.62
C ARG A 323 2.49 -1.53 -26.74
N TYR A 324 1.59 -1.27 -27.69
CA TYR A 324 1.47 -2.08 -28.90
C TYR A 324 2.72 -1.87 -29.77
N ASP A 325 3.48 -2.94 -30.02
CA ASP A 325 4.47 -2.96 -31.08
C ASP A 325 3.71 -3.18 -32.42
N ILE A 326 3.33 -2.08 -33.09
CA ILE A 326 2.73 -2.14 -34.42
C ILE A 326 3.86 -2.18 -35.45
N ASP A 327 4.19 -3.38 -35.91
CA ASP A 327 5.15 -3.56 -37.00
C ASP A 327 4.42 -3.29 -38.33
N MET A 328 4.40 -2.02 -38.76
CA MET A 328 3.83 -1.66 -40.06
C MET A 328 4.72 -2.20 -41.17
N LYS A 329 4.37 -3.39 -41.70
CA LYS A 329 4.91 -3.86 -42.99
C LYS A 329 4.40 -2.95 -44.11
N ILE A 330 5.14 -1.89 -44.40
CA ILE A 330 4.95 -1.09 -45.62
C ILE A 330 5.19 -2.02 -46.80
N HIS A 331 4.10 -2.47 -47.45
CA HIS A 331 4.20 -3.08 -48.76
C HIS A 331 4.54 -1.95 -49.73
N ARG A 332 5.77 -1.96 -50.26
CA ARG A 332 6.15 -1.15 -51.42
C ARG A 332 5.62 -1.82 -52.69
#